data_AF-A0A838BTB5-F1
#
_entry.id   AF-A0A838BTB5-F1
#
_cell.length_a   1.000
_cell.length_b   1.000
_cell.length_c   1.000
_cell.angle_alpha   90.00
_cell.angle_beta   90.00
_cell.angle_gamma   90.00
#
_symmetry.space_group_name_H-M   'P 1'
#
loop_
_entity.id
_entity.type
_entity.pdbx_description
1 polymer ?
#
loop_
_entity_poly.entity_id
_entity_poly.type
_entity_poly.pdbx_seq_one_letter_code
_entity_poly.pdbx_strand_id
1 'polypeptide(L)'
;MAVFTVTITNPAGVDLSLFFPGTIATQWTGSGSNPTSGNVNFYAAPNGITDSSNYYTIDTVGKGYSFPSGDGGLAGTITSATLSMTPTGGTKAQLATMSIALGTGTAGTGGIPIPSMMDMTPDSLLRFASRIDPEGGKLLLYGADGNDRLIGSHHADTLDGGRGIDRLEGSGGDDLYYVDNALDIVTENDGEGSDTVIATVTYRLAAGTSVEGLKAFTSAGNIGLTGNAFSNQLFGNDGANRLDGGAGNDQLTGGAGKDAFLFTTTLSKTGNVDKILDFQVVDDSIWLDNAIFKGLGKSGTISHPAKLKADAFFIGSRAHDASDRIIYNKTTGDLFYDPDGTGRAPQIKFAELTKGLKMTTADFFTI
;
A
#
# COMPACT_ATOMS: atom_id res chain seq x y z
N MET A 1 -15.94 9.16 18.48
CA MET A 1 -15.30 8.63 17.26
C MET A 1 -16.40 8.31 16.26
N ALA A 2 -16.53 9.13 15.22
CA ALA A 2 -17.40 8.80 14.09
C ALA A 2 -16.54 8.03 13.08
N VAL A 3 -16.84 6.75 12.86
CA VAL A 3 -16.21 5.99 11.79
C VAL A 3 -16.97 6.32 10.52
N PHE A 4 -16.30 6.94 9.55
CA PHE A 4 -16.84 7.17 8.22
C PHE A 4 -16.36 6.05 7.32
N THR A 5 -17.25 5.12 7.02
CA THR A 5 -16.99 4.08 6.01
C THR A 5 -17.61 4.53 4.71
N VAL A 6 -16.80 4.72 3.68
CA VAL A 6 -17.25 4.89 2.30
C VAL A 6 -16.92 3.59 1.58
N THR A 7 -17.95 2.80 1.29
CA THR A 7 -17.82 1.61 0.44
C THR A 7 -18.33 1.96 -0.94
N ILE A 8 -17.51 1.77 -1.97
CA ILE A 8 -17.92 1.85 -3.37
C ILE A 8 -17.96 0.41 -3.86
N THR A 9 -19.12 -0.07 -4.33
CA THR A 9 -19.24 -1.44 -4.87
C THR A 9 -19.65 -1.38 -6.32
N ASN A 10 -18.77 -1.84 -7.22
CA ASN A 10 -19.00 -1.82 -8.66
C ASN A 10 -19.20 -3.24 -9.23
N PRO A 11 -20.45 -3.70 -9.36
CA PRO A 11 -20.74 -5.05 -9.83
C PRO A 11 -20.44 -5.30 -11.32
N ALA A 12 -19.99 -4.28 -12.08
CA ALA A 12 -19.90 -4.34 -13.54
C ALA A 12 -18.50 -4.04 -14.12
N GLY A 13 -17.46 -3.83 -13.31
CA GLY A 13 -16.11 -3.57 -13.80
C GLY A 13 -15.97 -2.27 -14.62
N VAL A 14 -16.83 -1.29 -14.36
CA VAL A 14 -16.81 0.03 -15.02
C VAL A 14 -15.75 0.92 -14.36
N ASP A 15 -14.78 1.45 -15.10
CA ASP A 15 -13.81 2.39 -14.55
C ASP A 15 -14.50 3.67 -14.03
N LEU A 16 -14.53 3.86 -12.70
CA LEU A 16 -15.16 5.01 -12.03
C LEU A 16 -14.22 6.21 -11.88
N SER A 17 -12.98 6.15 -12.40
CA SER A 17 -11.98 7.24 -12.34
C SER A 17 -12.48 8.59 -12.90
N LEU A 18 -13.55 8.56 -13.71
CA LEU A 18 -14.18 9.73 -14.34
C LEU A 18 -15.25 10.44 -13.48
N PHE A 19 -15.69 9.88 -12.36
CA PHE A 19 -16.81 10.46 -11.58
C PHE A 19 -16.40 11.55 -10.59
N PHE A 20 -15.09 11.79 -10.40
CA PHE A 20 -14.59 12.70 -9.36
C PHE A 20 -13.70 13.89 -9.79
N PRO A 21 -13.43 14.22 -11.07
CA PRO A 21 -12.82 15.51 -11.38
C PRO A 21 -13.92 16.58 -11.56
N GLY A 22 -14.14 17.38 -10.52
CA GLY A 22 -14.72 18.72 -10.65
C GLY A 22 -16.24 18.85 -10.81
N THR A 23 -17.04 17.98 -10.20
CA THR A 23 -18.51 18.16 -10.18
C THR A 23 -18.90 19.29 -9.21
N ILE A 24 -19.39 20.41 -9.73
CA ILE A 24 -19.92 21.53 -8.93
C ILE A 24 -21.45 21.46 -8.97
N ALA A 25 -22.10 21.18 -7.84
CA ALA A 25 -23.56 21.37 -7.73
C ALA A 25 -23.87 22.87 -7.75
N THR A 26 -24.64 23.34 -8.74
CA THR A 26 -25.07 24.73 -8.76
C THR A 26 -26.37 24.95 -7.98
N GLN A 27 -26.39 26.13 -7.36
CA GLN A 27 -27.36 26.75 -6.47
C GLN A 27 -28.83 26.31 -6.57
N TRP A 28 -29.42 26.06 -5.40
CA TRP A 28 -30.87 25.98 -5.18
C TRP A 28 -31.58 27.24 -5.73
N THR A 29 -32.52 27.05 -6.66
CA THR A 29 -33.30 28.13 -7.29
C THR A 29 -34.66 28.38 -6.62
N GLY A 30 -34.94 27.72 -5.49
CA GLY A 30 -36.13 27.99 -4.68
C GLY A 30 -35.98 29.23 -3.82
N SER A 31 -37.09 29.87 -3.44
CA SER A 31 -37.12 30.86 -2.36
C SER A 31 -37.74 30.22 -1.11
N GLY A 32 -37.21 30.52 0.08
CA GLY A 32 -37.64 29.96 1.38
C GLY A 32 -36.60 29.05 2.07
N SER A 33 -36.10 29.47 3.24
CA SER A 33 -34.96 28.90 3.98
C SER A 33 -35.11 27.46 4.53
N ASN A 34 -36.13 26.70 4.12
CA ASN A 34 -36.31 25.33 4.61
C ASN A 34 -37.24 24.50 3.67
N PRO A 35 -36.71 23.68 2.74
CA PRO A 35 -37.55 22.88 1.87
C PRO A 35 -37.93 21.56 2.56
N THR A 36 -39.23 21.37 2.80
CA THR A 36 -39.82 20.08 3.23
C THR A 36 -39.90 19.04 2.09
N SER A 37 -39.50 19.43 0.88
CA SER A 37 -39.30 18.56 -0.30
C SER A 37 -38.60 19.34 -1.41
N GLY A 38 -37.70 18.72 -2.17
CA GLY A 38 -37.07 19.31 -3.35
C GLY A 38 -36.30 18.29 -4.19
N ASN A 39 -36.18 18.55 -5.50
CA ASN A 39 -35.30 17.80 -6.40
C ASN A 39 -33.95 18.53 -6.50
N VAL A 40 -32.85 17.81 -6.31
CA VAL A 40 -31.49 18.31 -6.54
C VAL A 40 -31.08 17.94 -7.96
N ASN A 41 -30.84 18.93 -8.81
CA ASN A 41 -30.32 18.73 -10.16
C ASN A 41 -28.81 18.95 -10.14
N PHE A 42 -28.04 17.97 -10.63
CA PHE A 42 -26.60 18.10 -10.82
C PHE A 42 -26.31 18.60 -12.24
N TYR A 43 -25.46 19.62 -12.38
CA TYR A 43 -24.97 20.08 -13.67
C TYR A 43 -23.46 19.85 -13.74
N ALA A 44 -22.99 19.27 -14.85
CA ALA A 44 -21.56 19.13 -15.09
C ALA A 44 -20.91 20.50 -15.31
N ALA A 45 -19.75 20.73 -14.69
CA ALA A 45 -18.95 21.94 -14.93
C ALA A 45 -18.32 21.88 -16.34
N PRO A 46 -18.02 23.03 -16.99
CA PRO A 46 -17.70 23.12 -18.43
C PRO A 46 -16.44 22.35 -18.91
N ASN A 47 -15.69 21.73 -18.00
CA ASN A 47 -14.42 21.07 -18.30
C ASN A 47 -14.43 19.55 -17.96
N GLY A 48 -15.58 18.99 -17.57
CA GLY A 48 -15.83 17.55 -17.48
C GLY A 48 -16.93 17.18 -18.46
N ILE A 49 -16.74 16.07 -19.19
CA ILE A 49 -17.55 15.57 -20.32
C ILE A 49 -18.98 16.14 -20.37
N THR A 50 -19.22 17.10 -21.26
CA THR A 50 -20.57 17.50 -21.65
C THR A 50 -21.15 16.45 -22.59
N ASP A 51 -21.94 15.53 -22.04
CA ASP A 51 -23.03 14.93 -22.79
C ASP A 51 -24.31 15.62 -22.34
N SER A 52 -24.99 16.27 -23.29
CA SER A 52 -26.24 17.00 -23.11
C SER A 52 -27.46 16.12 -22.83
N SER A 53 -27.27 14.85 -22.46
CA SER A 53 -28.37 13.96 -22.15
C SER A 53 -28.39 13.51 -20.69
N ASN A 54 -29.56 13.66 -20.08
CA ASN A 54 -29.91 13.38 -18.69
C ASN A 54 -29.73 11.90 -18.28
N TYR A 55 -28.50 11.34 -18.30
CA TYR A 55 -28.27 9.90 -18.17
C TYR A 55 -27.99 9.37 -16.76
N TYR A 56 -27.80 10.25 -15.78
CA TYR A 56 -27.35 9.87 -14.43
C TYR A 56 -28.37 10.29 -13.36
N THR A 57 -28.74 9.35 -12.49
CA THR A 57 -29.60 9.61 -11.33
C THR A 57 -28.97 9.01 -10.07
N ILE A 58 -28.84 9.82 -9.03
CA ILE A 58 -28.49 9.36 -7.68
C ILE A 58 -29.80 9.03 -6.98
N ASP A 59 -30.12 7.75 -6.87
CA ASP A 59 -31.30 7.31 -6.11
C ASP A 59 -30.88 7.04 -4.66
N THR A 60 -31.44 7.83 -3.75
CA THR A 60 -31.37 7.57 -2.31
C THR A 60 -32.47 6.56 -1.97
N VAL A 61 -32.09 5.32 -1.64
CA VAL A 61 -33.07 4.28 -1.28
C VAL A 61 -33.12 4.15 0.24
N GLY A 62 -34.13 4.76 0.87
CA GLY A 62 -34.34 4.60 2.32
C GLY A 62 -35.27 5.65 2.94
N LYS A 63 -36.51 5.21 3.22
CA LYS A 63 -37.63 5.82 3.96
C LYS A 63 -37.42 7.20 4.62
N GLY A 64 -38.17 8.19 4.11
CA GLY A 64 -38.78 9.28 4.88
C GLY A 64 -37.89 10.03 5.85
N TYR A 65 -37.25 11.09 5.37
CA TYR A 65 -36.66 12.09 6.26
C TYR A 65 -37.78 12.93 6.88
N SER A 66 -37.85 12.97 8.21
CA SER A 66 -38.63 14.00 8.92
C SER A 66 -37.66 14.93 9.64
N PHE A 67 -37.64 16.20 9.26
CA PHE A 67 -36.96 17.24 10.03
C PHE A 67 -37.71 17.43 11.36
N PRO A 68 -37.04 17.35 12.52
CA PRO A 68 -37.62 17.88 13.75
C PRO A 68 -37.84 19.39 13.56
N SER A 69 -38.97 19.92 14.03
CA SER A 69 -39.17 21.37 14.05
C SER A 69 -38.20 22.01 15.07
N GLY A 70 -37.26 22.81 14.57
CA GLY A 70 -36.24 23.52 15.35
C GLY A 70 -34.85 23.41 14.70
N ASP A 71 -33.87 24.18 15.19
CA ASP A 71 -32.49 24.28 14.66
C ASP A 71 -31.66 22.98 14.81
N GLY A 72 -32.32 21.84 15.00
CA GLY A 72 -31.72 20.52 15.16
C GLY A 72 -31.40 19.91 13.80
N GLY A 73 -30.12 19.58 13.61
CA GLY A 73 -29.60 18.93 12.42
C GLY A 73 -30.27 17.62 12.01
N LEU A 74 -29.82 17.11 10.86
CA LEU A 74 -30.14 15.76 10.38
C LEU A 74 -29.92 14.72 11.48
N ALA A 75 -31.01 14.20 12.04
CA ALA A 75 -31.02 12.94 12.78
C ALA A 75 -31.45 11.84 11.80
N GLY A 76 -30.51 11.05 11.31
CA GLY A 76 -30.78 9.94 10.40
C GLY A 76 -29.51 9.27 9.87
N THR A 77 -29.63 8.00 9.51
CA THR A 77 -28.59 7.22 8.83
C THR A 77 -28.83 7.31 7.32
N ILE A 78 -27.85 7.77 6.53
CA ILE A 78 -27.86 7.50 5.08
C ILE A 78 -27.39 6.04 4.93
N THR A 79 -28.33 5.11 4.92
CA THR A 79 -28.00 3.68 4.86
C THR A 79 -27.31 3.28 3.55
N SER A 80 -27.63 3.96 2.45
CA SER A 80 -26.91 3.89 1.17
C SER A 80 -27.41 4.97 0.18
N ALA A 81 -26.53 5.43 -0.70
CA ALA A 81 -26.81 6.19 -1.90
C ALA A 81 -26.39 5.36 -3.10
N THR A 82 -27.27 5.16 -4.09
CA THR A 82 -26.98 4.31 -5.24
C THR A 82 -26.78 5.17 -6.47
N LEU A 83 -25.60 5.06 -7.10
CA LEU A 83 -25.33 5.63 -8.41
C LEU A 83 -25.79 4.65 -9.48
N SER A 84 -26.70 5.10 -10.34
CA SER A 84 -27.23 4.28 -11.43
C SER A 84 -27.19 5.02 -12.77
N MET A 85 -26.98 4.27 -13.85
CA MET A 85 -27.25 4.73 -15.21
C MET A 85 -28.48 4.04 -15.78
N THR A 86 -29.22 4.75 -16.63
CA THR A 86 -30.22 4.11 -17.50
C THR A 86 -29.87 4.44 -18.95
N PRO A 87 -29.30 3.49 -19.72
CA PRO A 87 -29.02 3.70 -21.13
C PRO A 87 -30.32 3.91 -21.93
N THR A 88 -30.26 4.64 -23.03
CA THR A 88 -31.42 4.90 -23.90
C THR A 88 -32.04 3.59 -24.38
N GLY A 89 -33.29 3.32 -23.97
CA GLY A 89 -34.02 2.10 -24.31
C GLY A 89 -33.65 0.86 -23.48
N GLY A 90 -32.82 1.00 -22.45
CA GLY A 90 -32.34 -0.08 -21.58
C GLY A 90 -32.99 -0.11 -20.20
N THR A 91 -32.66 -1.14 -19.42
CA THR A 91 -33.02 -1.27 -18.00
C THR A 91 -32.00 -0.54 -17.14
N LYS A 92 -32.45 0.03 -16.00
CA LYS A 92 -31.58 0.73 -15.04
C LYS A 92 -30.47 -0.20 -14.54
N ALA A 93 -29.21 0.18 -14.74
CA ALA A 93 -28.04 -0.55 -14.27
C ALA A 93 -27.40 0.19 -13.09
N GLN A 94 -27.26 -0.50 -11.97
CA GLN A 94 -26.56 0.00 -10.79
C GLN A 94 -25.05 -0.07 -11.05
N LEU A 95 -24.38 1.08 -10.98
CA LEU A 95 -22.95 1.21 -11.27
C LEU A 95 -22.12 1.19 -10.00
N ALA A 96 -22.63 1.86 -8.97
CA ALA A 96 -21.99 1.90 -7.68
C ALA A 96 -23.03 2.05 -6.58
N THR A 97 -22.78 1.44 -5.44
CA THR A 97 -23.43 1.82 -4.17
C THR A 97 -22.40 2.56 -3.34
N MET A 98 -22.76 3.74 -2.85
CA MET A 98 -22.00 4.50 -1.86
C MET A 98 -22.78 4.44 -0.55
N SER A 99 -22.24 3.77 0.46
CA SER A 99 -22.85 3.79 1.80
C SER A 99 -22.08 4.76 2.70
N ILE A 100 -22.78 5.62 3.45
CA ILE A 100 -22.18 6.58 4.38
C ILE A 100 -22.73 6.29 5.78
N ALA A 101 -21.98 5.54 6.57
CA ALA A 101 -22.32 5.31 7.98
C ALA A 101 -21.84 6.51 8.81
N LEU A 102 -22.77 7.22 9.45
CA LEU A 102 -22.45 8.25 10.44
C LEU A 102 -22.47 7.59 11.83
N GLY A 103 -21.32 7.52 12.49
CA GLY A 103 -21.23 6.99 13.86
C GLY A 103 -22.11 7.75 14.86
N THR A 104 -22.41 7.14 16.00
CA THR A 104 -23.41 7.60 17.00
C THR A 104 -23.05 8.90 17.75
N GLY A 105 -22.04 9.66 17.31
CA GLY A 105 -21.49 10.83 18.00
C GLY A 105 -21.88 12.20 17.45
N THR A 106 -22.61 12.30 16.33
CA THR A 106 -22.87 13.57 15.61
C THR A 106 -24.04 14.38 16.16
N ALA A 107 -24.78 13.88 17.16
CA ALA A 107 -25.94 14.58 17.71
C ALA A 107 -25.58 15.86 18.51
N GLY A 108 -24.32 16.04 18.91
CA GLY A 108 -23.87 17.14 19.78
C GLY A 108 -23.35 18.40 19.07
N THR A 109 -23.10 18.37 17.76
CA THR A 109 -22.32 19.41 17.05
C THR A 109 -23.16 20.33 16.15
N GLY A 110 -24.49 20.35 16.30
CA GLY A 110 -25.34 21.31 15.59
C GLY A 110 -25.59 20.98 14.11
N GLY A 111 -25.62 19.69 13.77
CA GLY A 111 -26.02 19.24 12.44
C GLY A 111 -25.04 19.59 11.32
N ILE A 112 -25.24 18.95 10.19
CA ILE A 112 -24.41 19.17 9.01
C ILE A 112 -25.22 19.99 7.98
N PRO A 113 -24.79 21.20 7.60
CA PRO A 113 -25.47 21.97 6.58
C PRO A 113 -25.43 21.27 5.21
N ILE A 114 -26.57 21.19 4.53
CA ILE A 114 -26.74 20.62 3.18
C ILE A 114 -25.77 21.22 2.12
N PRO A 115 -25.38 22.51 2.17
CA PRO A 115 -24.35 23.07 1.27
C PRO A 115 -22.99 22.37 1.35
N SER A 116 -22.66 21.80 2.51
CA SER A 116 -21.39 21.09 2.76
C SER A 116 -21.37 19.68 2.14
N MET A 117 -22.55 19.13 1.79
CA MET A 117 -22.69 17.82 1.12
C MET A 117 -22.76 17.95 -0.41
N MET A 118 -22.82 19.18 -0.93
CA MET A 118 -23.04 19.48 -2.36
C MET A 118 -21.76 19.51 -3.19
N ASP A 119 -20.59 19.44 -2.55
CA ASP A 119 -19.30 19.26 -3.19
C ASP A 119 -18.81 17.84 -2.83
N MET A 120 -19.05 16.90 -3.75
CA MET A 120 -18.67 15.48 -3.60
C MET A 120 -17.33 15.18 -4.29
N THR A 121 -16.50 16.19 -4.51
CA THR A 121 -15.10 15.92 -4.85
C THR A 121 -14.44 15.21 -3.66
N PRO A 122 -13.43 14.33 -3.89
CA PRO A 122 -12.67 13.70 -2.82
C PRO A 122 -12.17 14.73 -1.80
N ASP A 123 -11.68 15.86 -2.30
CA ASP A 123 -11.26 17.04 -1.51
C ASP A 123 -12.36 17.58 -0.60
N SER A 124 -13.62 17.55 -1.03
CA SER A 124 -14.74 18.14 -0.28
C SER A 124 -15.41 17.17 0.67
N LEU A 125 -15.32 15.87 0.42
CA LEU A 125 -15.56 14.83 1.44
C LEU A 125 -14.50 14.88 2.55
N LEU A 126 -13.23 15.14 2.18
CA LEU A 126 -12.13 15.38 3.11
C LEU A 126 -12.36 16.64 3.98
N ARG A 127 -12.76 17.75 3.34
CA ARG A 127 -13.10 19.02 4.02
C ARG A 127 -14.35 18.90 4.91
N PHE A 128 -15.24 17.97 4.61
CA PHE A 128 -16.41 17.68 5.41
C PHE A 128 -16.06 16.88 6.66
N ALA A 129 -15.19 15.87 6.52
CA ALA A 129 -14.64 15.12 7.65
C ALA A 129 -13.84 16.03 8.60
N SER A 130 -12.99 16.91 8.07
CA SER A 130 -12.17 17.84 8.88
C SER A 130 -12.97 18.96 9.58
N ARG A 131 -14.19 19.26 9.12
CA ARG A 131 -15.08 20.25 9.77
C ARG A 131 -15.96 19.66 10.87
N ILE A 132 -16.14 18.34 10.91
CA ILE A 132 -16.93 17.64 11.94
C ILE A 132 -16.03 16.99 12.98
N ASP A 133 -14.77 16.72 12.62
CA ASP A 133 -13.73 16.22 13.52
C ASP A 133 -12.46 17.08 13.35
N PRO A 134 -12.13 17.98 14.29
CA PRO A 134 -10.93 18.81 14.21
C PRO A 134 -9.62 18.01 14.32
N GLU A 135 -9.68 16.69 14.57
CA GLU A 135 -8.53 15.78 14.47
C GLU A 135 -8.51 14.96 13.17
N GLY A 136 -9.49 15.15 12.26
CA GLY A 136 -9.57 14.49 10.96
C GLY A 136 -9.73 12.98 11.04
N GLY A 137 -10.95 12.50 10.81
CA GLY A 137 -11.24 11.07 10.94
C GLY A 137 -10.49 10.23 9.90
N LYS A 138 -9.65 9.30 10.38
CA LYS A 138 -9.14 8.14 9.65
C LYS A 138 -10.24 7.54 8.74
N LEU A 139 -9.92 7.37 7.47
CA LEU A 139 -10.73 6.70 6.47
C LEU A 139 -10.39 5.21 6.43
N LEU A 140 -11.44 4.40 6.24
CA LEU A 140 -11.34 2.98 5.90
C LEU A 140 -11.98 2.82 4.52
N LEU A 141 -11.16 2.64 3.49
CA LEU A 141 -11.54 2.56 2.08
C LEU A 141 -11.40 1.12 1.58
N TYR A 142 -12.43 0.63 0.88
CA TYR A 142 -12.49 -0.73 0.32
C TYR A 142 -12.94 -0.67 -1.15
N GLY A 143 -12.13 -1.17 -2.08
CA GLY A 143 -12.44 -1.24 -3.52
C GLY A 143 -13.35 -2.41 -3.90
N ALA A 144 -13.18 -3.54 -3.21
CA ALA A 144 -13.95 -4.77 -3.37
C ALA A 144 -13.60 -5.59 -4.62
N ASP A 145 -14.39 -5.54 -5.70
CA ASP A 145 -14.09 -6.24 -6.95
C ASP A 145 -14.00 -5.21 -8.09
N GLY A 146 -13.02 -5.34 -8.97
CA GLY A 146 -12.79 -4.42 -10.09
C GLY A 146 -11.48 -3.65 -9.94
N ASN A 147 -11.13 -2.84 -10.94
CA ASN A 147 -9.94 -1.99 -10.85
C ASN A 147 -10.36 -0.65 -10.25
N ASP A 148 -9.97 -0.40 -9.01
CA ASP A 148 -10.38 0.75 -8.24
C ASP A 148 -9.29 1.80 -8.09
N ARG A 149 -9.72 3.03 -7.77
CA ARG A 149 -8.83 4.10 -7.35
C ARG A 149 -9.30 4.60 -5.99
N LEU A 150 -8.51 4.34 -4.96
CA LEU A 150 -8.76 4.76 -3.59
C LEU A 150 -7.81 5.91 -3.25
N ILE A 151 -8.37 7.03 -2.78
CA ILE A 151 -7.61 8.21 -2.38
C ILE A 151 -7.95 8.51 -0.92
N GLY A 152 -6.93 8.46 -0.07
CA GLY A 152 -6.97 8.78 1.35
C GLY A 152 -6.98 10.29 1.60
N SER A 153 -6.66 10.63 2.84
CA SER A 153 -6.71 11.94 3.42
C SER A 153 -5.33 12.37 3.90
N HIS A 154 -5.23 13.48 4.63
CA HIS A 154 -3.97 13.86 5.29
C HIS A 154 -3.79 13.22 6.67
N HIS A 155 -4.53 12.14 6.96
CA HIS A 155 -4.49 11.41 8.22
C HIS A 155 -4.25 9.93 7.94
N ALA A 156 -3.83 9.20 8.98
CA ALA A 156 -3.54 7.78 8.92
C ALA A 156 -4.78 6.94 8.52
N ASP A 157 -4.85 6.54 7.26
CA ASP A 157 -5.95 5.84 6.62
C ASP A 157 -5.68 4.34 6.47
N THR A 158 -6.68 3.62 5.97
CA THR A 158 -6.52 2.23 5.55
C THR A 158 -7.23 2.03 4.23
N LEU A 159 -6.47 1.61 3.23
CA LEU A 159 -6.90 1.44 1.86
C LEU A 159 -6.74 -0.03 1.47
N ASP A 160 -7.85 -0.70 1.24
CA ASP A 160 -7.90 -2.10 0.81
C ASP A 160 -8.45 -2.16 -0.62
N GLY A 161 -7.57 -2.46 -1.58
CA GLY A 161 -7.94 -2.53 -3.00
C GLY A 161 -9.01 -3.59 -3.26
N GLY A 162 -8.90 -4.73 -2.58
CA GLY A 162 -9.66 -5.92 -2.94
C GLY A 162 -9.21 -6.48 -4.29
N ARG A 163 -10.09 -7.24 -4.95
CA ARG A 163 -9.76 -7.93 -6.20
C ARG A 163 -9.71 -6.94 -7.35
N GLY A 164 -8.59 -6.91 -8.04
CA GLY A 164 -8.48 -6.22 -9.31
C GLY A 164 -7.09 -5.71 -9.53
N ILE A 165 -6.93 -4.65 -10.30
CA ILE A 165 -5.68 -3.91 -10.43
C ILE A 165 -5.97 -2.50 -9.93
N ASP A 166 -5.57 -2.22 -8.70
CA ASP A 166 -5.99 -1.03 -7.98
C ASP A 166 -4.91 0.05 -7.94
N ARG A 167 -5.35 1.29 -7.71
CA ARG A 167 -4.50 2.44 -7.39
C ARG A 167 -4.86 2.95 -6.02
N LEU A 168 -3.90 2.90 -5.10
CA LEU A 168 -4.06 3.32 -3.72
C LEU A 168 -3.14 4.52 -3.46
N GLU A 169 -3.73 5.66 -3.12
CA GLU A 169 -3.06 6.94 -2.87
C GLU A 169 -3.42 7.40 -1.46
N GLY A 170 -2.49 7.41 -0.50
CA GLY A 170 -2.77 7.83 0.89
C GLY A 170 -2.87 9.31 1.06
N SER A 171 -1.91 10.02 0.48
CA SER A 171 -1.70 11.47 0.54
C SER A 171 -0.97 11.94 1.79
N GLY A 172 -1.31 11.52 3.00
CA GLY A 172 -0.46 11.85 4.14
C GLY A 172 -1.02 11.36 5.45
N GLY A 173 -0.18 11.39 6.48
CA GLY A 173 -0.38 10.54 7.65
C GLY A 173 0.21 9.16 7.43
N ASP A 174 0.17 8.33 8.46
CA ASP A 174 0.76 6.99 8.43
C ASP A 174 -0.28 5.97 7.92
N ASP A 175 -0.25 5.70 6.62
CA ASP A 175 -1.27 4.93 5.92
C ASP A 175 -0.99 3.42 5.87
N LEU A 176 -2.08 2.65 5.78
CA LEU A 176 -2.02 1.20 5.65
C LEU A 176 -2.69 0.71 4.36
N TYR A 177 -1.91 0.09 3.48
CA TYR A 177 -2.37 -0.46 2.21
C TYR A 177 -2.53 -1.97 2.29
N TYR A 178 -3.62 -2.51 1.77
CA TYR A 178 -3.77 -3.94 1.50
C TYR A 178 -3.77 -4.17 -0.01
N VAL A 179 -2.83 -5.01 -0.46
CA VAL A 179 -2.70 -5.39 -1.87
C VAL A 179 -2.88 -6.90 -2.04
N ASP A 180 -3.69 -7.28 -3.02
CA ASP A 180 -3.96 -8.68 -3.37
C ASP A 180 -3.67 -9.03 -4.83
N ASN A 181 -3.26 -8.04 -5.62
CA ASN A 181 -2.74 -8.23 -6.95
C ASN A 181 -1.32 -7.69 -7.08
N ALA A 182 -0.46 -8.44 -7.78
CA ALA A 182 0.91 -8.03 -8.04
C ALA A 182 1.01 -6.76 -8.92
N LEU A 183 -0.10 -6.33 -9.53
CA LEU A 183 -0.20 -5.13 -10.35
C LEU A 183 -0.84 -3.94 -9.63
N ASP A 184 -1.26 -4.08 -8.36
CA ASP A 184 -1.74 -2.94 -7.57
C ASP A 184 -0.63 -1.90 -7.43
N ILE A 185 -0.99 -0.62 -7.49
CA ILE A 185 -0.06 0.50 -7.43
C ILE A 185 -0.34 1.33 -6.19
N VAL A 186 0.62 1.36 -5.27
CA VAL A 186 0.63 2.26 -4.11
C VAL A 186 1.47 3.49 -4.42
N THR A 187 0.89 4.67 -4.24
CA THR A 187 1.54 5.96 -4.52
C THR A 187 1.63 6.79 -3.26
N GLU A 188 2.85 7.00 -2.77
CA GLU A 188 3.18 7.89 -1.66
C GLU A 188 4.32 8.84 -2.04
N ASN A 189 4.28 10.08 -1.54
CA ASN A 189 5.38 11.04 -1.70
C ASN A 189 6.25 11.16 -0.44
N ASP A 190 7.46 11.65 -0.64
CA ASP A 190 8.41 11.90 0.45
C ASP A 190 7.89 12.92 1.46
N GLY A 191 7.96 12.58 2.74
CA GLY A 191 7.54 13.44 3.85
C GLY A 191 6.04 13.50 4.12
N GLU A 192 5.25 12.61 3.51
CA GLU A 192 3.80 12.52 3.73
C GLU A 192 3.42 11.63 4.93
N GLY A 193 4.28 10.72 5.37
CA GLY A 193 3.97 9.82 6.49
C GLY A 193 5.03 8.76 6.74
N SER A 194 4.65 7.74 7.51
CA SER A 194 5.34 6.45 7.60
C SER A 194 4.37 5.33 7.23
N ASP A 195 4.48 4.87 5.99
CA ASP A 195 3.44 4.09 5.33
C ASP A 195 3.78 2.61 5.26
N THR A 196 2.76 1.76 5.32
CA THR A 196 2.94 0.30 5.28
C THR A 196 2.04 -0.36 4.25
N VAL A 197 2.64 -1.19 3.40
CA VAL A 197 1.93 -2.11 2.51
C VAL A 197 1.88 -3.51 3.12
N ILE A 198 0.68 -4.07 3.19
CA ILE A 198 0.41 -5.46 3.56
C ILE A 198 0.02 -6.23 2.29
N ALA A 199 0.86 -7.18 1.91
CA ALA A 199 0.69 -7.97 0.69
C ALA A 199 0.19 -9.38 0.99
N THR A 200 -0.86 -9.81 0.26
CA THR A 200 -1.31 -11.22 0.25
C THR A 200 -0.74 -12.02 -0.92
N VAL A 201 -0.01 -11.37 -1.83
CA VAL A 201 0.65 -11.95 -3.01
C VAL A 201 2.09 -11.48 -3.11
N THR A 202 2.91 -12.17 -3.90
CA THR A 202 4.27 -11.70 -4.19
C THR A 202 4.22 -10.29 -4.77
N TYR A 203 4.86 -9.33 -4.09
CA TYR A 203 4.66 -7.91 -4.35
C TYR A 203 5.98 -7.15 -4.35
N ARG A 204 6.02 -6.10 -5.16
CA ARG A 204 7.16 -5.21 -5.32
C ARG A 204 6.72 -3.77 -5.19
N LEU A 205 7.39 -3.00 -4.33
CA LEU A 205 7.17 -1.55 -4.26
C LEU A 205 7.56 -0.89 -5.58
N ALA A 206 6.71 0.01 -6.06
CA ALA A 206 7.00 0.80 -7.25
C ALA A 206 8.27 1.64 -7.05
N ALA A 207 9.00 1.89 -8.15
CA ALA A 207 10.15 2.78 -8.09
C ALA A 207 9.70 4.21 -7.76
N GLY A 208 10.35 4.84 -6.79
CA GLY A 208 10.06 6.22 -6.41
C GLY A 208 8.85 6.42 -5.49
N THR A 209 8.16 5.35 -5.07
CA THR A 209 7.12 5.45 -4.03
C THR A 209 7.76 5.48 -2.64
N SER A 210 7.38 6.45 -1.82
CA SER A 210 7.96 6.65 -0.48
C SER A 210 7.24 5.83 0.58
N VAL A 211 7.24 4.50 0.43
CA VAL A 211 6.67 3.58 1.41
C VAL A 211 7.78 3.00 2.28
N GLU A 212 7.65 3.09 3.61
CA GLU A 212 8.65 2.62 4.57
C GLU A 212 8.53 1.12 4.86
N GLY A 213 7.31 0.57 4.90
CA GLY A 213 7.05 -0.81 5.31
C GLY A 213 6.44 -1.67 4.20
N LEU A 214 6.97 -2.89 4.02
CA LEU A 214 6.35 -3.93 3.19
C LEU A 214 6.25 -5.24 3.98
N LYS A 215 5.03 -5.70 4.22
CA LYS A 215 4.75 -6.84 5.09
C LYS A 215 3.92 -7.91 4.40
N ALA A 216 4.29 -9.17 4.59
CA ALA A 216 3.47 -10.31 4.22
C ALA A 216 2.24 -10.41 5.13
N PHE A 217 1.08 -10.63 4.55
CA PHE A 217 -0.10 -11.00 5.33
C PHE A 217 0.13 -12.38 5.95
N THR A 218 -0.31 -12.55 7.21
CA THR A 218 0.01 -13.75 8.01
C THR A 218 -0.49 -15.05 7.40
N SER A 219 -1.57 -15.00 6.61
CA SER A 219 -2.16 -16.18 5.95
C SER A 219 -1.78 -16.34 4.48
N ALA A 220 -0.87 -15.52 3.94
CA ALA A 220 -0.47 -15.58 2.52
C ALA A 220 0.38 -16.84 2.18
N GLY A 221 0.94 -17.52 3.18
CA GLY A 221 1.90 -18.61 2.97
C GLY A 221 3.20 -18.08 2.36
N ASN A 222 3.82 -18.85 1.47
CA ASN A 222 5.08 -18.48 0.82
C ASN A 222 4.87 -17.26 -0.09
N ILE A 223 5.68 -16.22 0.10
CA ILE A 223 5.55 -14.94 -0.60
C ILE A 223 6.92 -14.35 -0.94
N GLY A 224 7.01 -13.61 -2.04
CA GLY A 224 8.16 -12.76 -2.34
C GLY A 224 7.84 -11.29 -2.04
N LEU A 225 8.71 -10.61 -1.32
CA LEU A 225 8.62 -9.18 -1.04
C LEU A 225 9.85 -8.49 -1.61
N THR A 226 9.65 -7.46 -2.43
CA THR A 226 10.73 -6.66 -3.00
C THR A 226 10.51 -5.18 -2.66
N GLY A 227 11.49 -4.58 -1.99
CA GLY A 227 11.53 -3.14 -1.72
C GLY A 227 11.86 -2.33 -2.97
N ASN A 228 12.32 -1.09 -2.78
CA ASN A 228 12.69 -0.19 -3.86
C ASN A 228 14.09 0.41 -3.67
N ALA A 229 14.27 1.72 -3.89
CA ALA A 229 15.56 2.39 -3.76
C ALA A 229 15.72 3.17 -2.45
N PHE A 230 14.67 3.18 -1.62
CA PHE A 230 14.64 3.80 -0.30
C PHE A 230 14.98 2.76 0.77
N SER A 231 15.08 3.20 2.03
CA SER A 231 15.30 2.29 3.15
C SER A 231 13.97 1.69 3.61
N ASN A 232 13.71 0.43 3.27
CA ASN A 232 12.47 -0.26 3.57
C ASN A 232 12.61 -1.23 4.76
N GLN A 233 11.51 -1.46 5.46
CA GLN A 233 11.35 -2.53 6.44
C GLN A 233 10.50 -3.65 5.84
N LEU A 234 11.11 -4.80 5.57
CA LEU A 234 10.44 -5.97 5.01
C LEU A 234 10.19 -7.00 6.10
N PHE A 235 8.93 -7.43 6.21
CA PHE A 235 8.50 -8.46 7.16
C PHE A 235 7.84 -9.62 6.42
N GLY A 236 8.43 -10.81 6.48
CA GLY A 236 7.80 -12.05 6.05
C GLY A 236 6.71 -12.53 7.02
N ASN A 237 6.30 -13.79 6.87
CA ASN A 237 5.29 -14.47 7.67
C ASN A 237 5.83 -15.83 8.14
N ASP A 238 4.96 -16.81 8.41
CA ASP A 238 5.39 -18.14 8.86
C ASP A 238 5.73 -19.10 7.70
N GLY A 239 5.65 -18.61 6.45
CA GLY A 239 5.92 -19.35 5.23
C GLY A 239 7.40 -19.30 4.82
N ALA A 240 7.77 -19.97 3.73
CA ALA A 240 9.09 -19.80 3.12
C ALA A 240 9.09 -18.55 2.24
N ASN A 241 9.59 -17.43 2.76
CA ASN A 241 9.54 -16.14 2.10
C ASN A 241 10.83 -15.82 1.35
N ARG A 242 10.72 -14.95 0.33
CA ARG A 242 11.86 -14.37 -0.39
C ARG A 242 11.85 -12.86 -0.18
N LEU A 243 12.86 -12.32 0.48
CA LEU A 243 12.94 -10.90 0.80
C LEU A 243 14.12 -10.30 0.02
N ASP A 244 13.84 -9.29 -0.80
CA ASP A 244 14.82 -8.48 -1.51
C ASP A 244 14.61 -7.03 -1.11
N GLY A 245 15.53 -6.45 -0.34
CA GLY A 245 15.43 -5.05 0.09
C GLY A 245 15.45 -4.07 -1.08
N GLY A 246 16.12 -4.46 -2.17
CA GLY A 246 16.39 -3.56 -3.28
C GLY A 246 17.67 -2.79 -3.00
N ALA A 247 17.64 -1.47 -3.22
CA ALA A 247 18.74 -0.59 -2.89
C ALA A 247 18.34 0.27 -1.70
N GLY A 248 19.27 0.59 -0.82
CA GLY A 248 18.95 1.31 0.42
C GLY A 248 19.51 0.56 1.61
N ASN A 249 19.38 1.11 2.82
CA ASN A 249 19.80 0.36 4.00
C ASN A 249 18.55 -0.28 4.60
N ASP A 250 18.26 -1.51 4.20
CA ASP A 250 16.99 -2.13 4.50
C ASP A 250 17.02 -2.93 5.82
N GLN A 251 15.85 -3.15 6.41
CA GLN A 251 15.67 -4.06 7.53
C GLN A 251 14.80 -5.22 7.10
N LEU A 252 15.34 -6.43 7.16
CA LEU A 252 14.71 -7.65 6.67
C LEU A 252 14.45 -8.59 7.84
N THR A 253 13.19 -8.99 8.01
CA THR A 253 12.75 -9.97 9.01
C THR A 253 12.04 -11.10 8.26
N GLY A 254 12.62 -12.30 8.23
CA GLY A 254 12.07 -13.45 7.52
C GLY A 254 10.79 -13.97 8.17
N GLY A 255 10.78 -14.05 9.49
CA GLY A 255 9.73 -14.69 10.27
C GLY A 255 10.08 -16.13 10.61
N ALA A 256 9.10 -17.02 10.52
CA ALA A 256 9.33 -18.45 10.67
C ALA A 256 9.27 -19.10 9.28
N GLY A 257 9.85 -20.28 9.14
CA GLY A 257 9.93 -20.95 7.84
C GLY A 257 11.36 -20.94 7.33
N LYS A 258 11.52 -21.23 6.03
CA LYS A 258 12.84 -21.29 5.39
C LYS A 258 12.98 -20.13 4.44
N ASP A 259 13.55 -19.04 4.93
CA ASP A 259 13.55 -17.78 4.21
C ASP A 259 14.79 -17.62 3.33
N ALA A 260 14.64 -16.81 2.30
CA ALA A 260 15.73 -16.42 1.42
C ALA A 260 15.85 -14.90 1.40
N PHE A 261 17.01 -14.40 1.85
CA PHE A 261 17.37 -12.98 1.78
C PHE A 261 18.21 -12.75 0.52
N LEU A 262 17.66 -12.03 -0.44
CA LEU A 262 18.22 -11.81 -1.77
C LEU A 262 18.99 -10.50 -1.82
N PHE A 263 20.17 -10.53 -2.46
CA PHE A 263 20.98 -9.35 -2.76
C PHE A 263 21.16 -9.24 -4.29
N THR A 264 20.32 -8.41 -4.91
CA THR A 264 20.22 -8.28 -6.38
C THR A 264 20.56 -6.89 -6.91
N THR A 265 21.00 -5.97 -6.03
CA THR A 265 21.36 -4.60 -6.39
C THR A 265 22.85 -4.32 -6.26
N THR A 266 23.29 -3.22 -6.89
CA THR A 266 24.72 -2.89 -6.95
C THR A 266 25.27 -2.57 -5.56
N LEU A 267 26.42 -3.15 -5.23
CA LEU A 267 27.11 -2.89 -3.96
C LEU A 267 27.53 -1.43 -3.84
N SER A 268 27.45 -0.89 -2.62
CA SER A 268 27.92 0.46 -2.30
C SER A 268 28.93 0.42 -1.15
N LYS A 269 29.90 1.34 -1.18
CA LYS A 269 30.92 1.45 -0.12
C LYS A 269 30.43 2.23 1.10
N THR A 270 29.38 3.02 0.94
CA THR A 270 28.91 4.00 1.93
C THR A 270 27.42 3.85 2.25
N GLY A 271 26.74 2.88 1.65
CA GLY A 271 25.32 2.58 1.85
C GLY A 271 25.01 1.23 1.23
N ASN A 272 23.73 0.94 1.00
CA ASN A 272 23.27 -0.38 0.56
C ASN A 272 23.72 -1.52 1.48
N VAL A 273 23.59 -1.29 2.78
CA VAL A 273 23.96 -2.24 3.84
C VAL A 273 22.70 -2.62 4.61
N ASP A 274 22.21 -3.82 4.33
CA ASP A 274 20.97 -4.30 4.92
C ASP A 274 21.20 -4.93 6.29
N LYS A 275 20.15 -5.00 7.08
CA LYS A 275 20.13 -5.69 8.36
C LYS A 275 19.15 -6.84 8.29
N ILE A 276 19.64 -8.05 8.43
CA ILE A 276 18.81 -9.24 8.60
C ILE A 276 18.63 -9.47 10.10
N LEU A 277 17.42 -9.28 10.60
CA LEU A 277 17.14 -9.15 12.02
C LEU A 277 16.99 -10.49 12.74
N ASP A 278 16.56 -11.54 12.06
CA ASP A 278 16.12 -12.80 12.66
C ASP A 278 16.72 -14.08 12.03
N PHE A 279 17.77 -13.95 11.21
CA PHE A 279 18.38 -15.08 10.48
C PHE A 279 18.64 -16.32 11.35
N GLN A 280 18.04 -17.44 10.95
CA GLN A 280 18.22 -18.76 11.54
C GLN A 280 19.06 -19.66 10.62
N VAL A 281 20.29 -19.97 11.04
CA VAL A 281 21.25 -20.81 10.26
C VAL A 281 20.68 -22.16 9.80
N VAL A 282 19.72 -22.73 10.53
CA VAL A 282 19.17 -24.05 10.19
C VAL A 282 18.15 -23.98 9.06
N ASP A 283 17.46 -22.84 8.92
CA ASP A 283 16.29 -22.71 8.07
C ASP A 283 16.50 -21.72 6.92
N ASP A 284 17.20 -20.62 7.19
CA ASP A 284 17.31 -19.48 6.28
C ASP A 284 18.54 -19.55 5.38
N SER A 285 18.49 -18.75 4.32
CA SER A 285 19.54 -18.68 3.31
C SER A 285 19.73 -17.27 2.76
N ILE A 286 20.94 -17.00 2.27
CA ILE A 286 21.34 -15.75 1.64
C ILE A 286 21.65 -16.01 0.17
N TRP A 287 20.98 -15.28 -0.72
CA TRP A 287 21.05 -15.50 -2.17
C TRP A 287 21.71 -14.30 -2.83
N LEU A 288 22.76 -14.57 -3.61
CA LEU A 288 23.65 -13.56 -4.15
C LEU A 288 23.60 -13.60 -5.68
N ASP A 289 23.29 -12.46 -6.31
CA ASP A 289 23.27 -12.36 -7.77
C ASP A 289 24.70 -12.32 -8.34
N ASN A 290 25.04 -13.30 -9.18
CA ASN A 290 26.37 -13.37 -9.80
C ASN A 290 26.65 -12.24 -10.80
N ALA A 291 25.64 -11.47 -11.22
CA ALA A 291 25.85 -10.22 -11.96
C ALA A 291 26.64 -9.21 -11.12
N ILE A 292 26.47 -9.25 -9.79
CA ILE A 292 27.07 -8.33 -8.82
C ILE A 292 28.24 -8.97 -8.08
N PHE A 293 28.02 -10.16 -7.53
CA PHE A 293 29.01 -10.90 -6.75
C PHE A 293 29.77 -11.88 -7.66
N LYS A 294 31.00 -11.54 -8.03
CA LYS A 294 31.81 -12.35 -8.94
C LYS A 294 32.62 -13.40 -8.19
N GLY A 295 32.93 -14.50 -8.89
CA GLY A 295 33.78 -15.57 -8.34
C GLY A 295 33.07 -16.55 -7.40
N LEU A 296 31.74 -16.48 -7.28
CA LEU A 296 30.96 -17.34 -6.37
C LEU A 296 30.62 -18.73 -6.91
N GLY A 297 30.94 -19.01 -8.18
CA GLY A 297 30.65 -20.29 -8.83
C GLY A 297 29.65 -20.16 -9.98
N LYS A 298 28.83 -21.20 -10.20
CA LYS A 298 27.79 -21.18 -11.25
C LYS A 298 26.62 -20.30 -10.81
N SER A 299 25.94 -19.66 -11.76
CA SER A 299 24.63 -19.02 -11.49
C SER A 299 23.53 -20.05 -11.46
N GLY A 300 22.63 -19.90 -10.49
CA GLY A 300 21.33 -20.56 -10.50
C GLY A 300 20.28 -19.71 -11.20
N THR A 301 19.05 -19.83 -10.71
CA THR A 301 17.93 -18.93 -10.99
C THR A 301 17.15 -18.74 -9.69
N ILE A 302 16.27 -17.75 -9.61
CA ILE A 302 15.38 -17.56 -8.44
C ILE A 302 14.54 -18.82 -8.12
N SER A 303 14.16 -19.61 -9.13
CA SER A 303 13.40 -20.85 -8.90
C SER A 303 14.30 -22.05 -8.56
N HIS A 304 15.56 -22.02 -8.95
CA HIS A 304 16.54 -23.10 -8.75
C HIS A 304 17.91 -22.47 -8.44
N PRO A 305 18.11 -21.98 -7.22
CA PRO A 305 19.36 -21.33 -6.84
C PRO A 305 20.50 -22.35 -6.81
N ALA A 306 21.70 -21.93 -7.21
CA ALA A 306 22.89 -22.79 -7.18
C ALA A 306 23.60 -22.64 -5.83
N LYS A 307 24.30 -23.69 -5.38
CA LYS A 307 25.09 -23.61 -4.15
C LYS A 307 26.33 -22.75 -4.36
N LEU A 308 26.70 -22.00 -3.33
CA LEU A 308 27.98 -21.28 -3.29
C LEU A 308 29.16 -22.25 -3.51
N LYS A 309 30.18 -21.80 -4.25
CA LYS A 309 31.45 -22.54 -4.41
C LYS A 309 32.06 -22.84 -3.03
N ALA A 310 32.50 -24.08 -2.82
CA ALA A 310 32.79 -24.63 -1.49
C ALA A 310 33.90 -23.89 -0.70
N ASP A 311 34.80 -23.19 -1.39
CA ASP A 311 35.94 -22.43 -0.84
C ASP A 311 35.71 -20.90 -0.94
N ALA A 312 34.49 -20.43 -1.25
CA ALA A 312 34.21 -19.01 -1.42
C ALA A 312 33.71 -18.31 -0.15
N PHE A 313 33.62 -19.00 0.99
CA PHE A 313 33.11 -18.46 2.25
C PHE A 313 34.11 -18.65 3.39
N PHE A 314 34.32 -17.58 4.16
CA PHE A 314 35.18 -17.60 5.32
C PHE A 314 34.55 -16.89 6.52
N ILE A 315 34.80 -17.42 7.73
CA ILE A 315 34.43 -16.77 8.99
C ILE A 315 35.66 -16.08 9.57
N GLY A 316 35.65 -14.75 9.54
CA GLY A 316 36.75 -13.93 10.04
C GLY A 316 36.52 -12.44 9.79
N SER A 317 37.54 -11.63 10.05
CA SER A 317 37.47 -10.19 9.80
C SER A 317 37.77 -9.80 8.36
N ARG A 318 38.45 -10.68 7.60
CA ARG A 318 38.89 -10.53 6.21
C ARG A 318 39.03 -11.90 5.57
N ALA A 319 39.11 -11.96 4.25
CA ALA A 319 39.40 -13.17 3.51
C ALA A 319 40.73 -13.83 3.96
N HIS A 320 40.76 -15.16 3.95
CA HIS A 320 41.90 -15.98 4.35
C HIS A 320 42.77 -16.36 3.16
N ASP A 321 42.15 -16.71 2.04
CA ASP A 321 42.82 -17.08 0.81
C ASP A 321 42.11 -16.56 -0.44
N ALA A 322 42.80 -16.58 -1.59
CA ALA A 322 42.34 -15.98 -2.84
C ALA A 322 41.03 -16.56 -3.41
N SER A 323 40.43 -17.60 -2.81
CA SER A 323 39.10 -18.11 -3.17
C SER A 323 37.97 -17.52 -2.35
N ASP A 324 38.23 -17.03 -1.15
CA ASP A 324 37.20 -16.44 -0.30
C ASP A 324 36.58 -15.22 -0.98
N ARG A 325 35.27 -15.15 -1.05
CA ARG A 325 34.54 -14.02 -1.62
C ARG A 325 33.54 -13.45 -0.65
N ILE A 326 32.95 -14.30 0.20
CA ILE A 326 31.99 -13.90 1.23
C ILE A 326 32.62 -14.12 2.60
N ILE A 327 32.64 -13.06 3.41
CA ILE A 327 33.29 -13.05 4.72
C ILE A 327 32.24 -12.70 5.76
N TYR A 328 32.03 -13.59 6.73
CA TYR A 328 31.21 -13.30 7.90
C TYR A 328 32.09 -13.01 9.12
N ASN A 329 32.03 -11.78 9.62
CA ASN A 329 32.68 -11.41 10.86
C ASN A 329 31.77 -11.71 12.05
N LYS A 330 31.89 -12.93 12.60
CA LYS A 330 31.08 -13.37 13.75
C LYS A 330 31.14 -12.47 14.99
N THR A 331 32.17 -11.63 15.13
CA THR A 331 32.31 -10.72 16.27
C THR A 331 31.42 -9.48 16.10
N THR A 332 31.29 -8.97 14.87
CA THR A 332 30.50 -7.78 14.57
C THR A 332 29.11 -8.09 14.05
N GLY A 333 28.94 -9.25 13.38
CA GLY A 333 27.73 -9.63 12.66
C GLY A 333 27.77 -9.24 11.19
N ASP A 334 28.84 -8.61 10.72
CA ASP A 334 28.91 -8.06 9.37
C ASP A 334 29.18 -9.15 8.31
N LEU A 335 28.50 -9.05 7.17
CA LEU A 335 28.85 -9.73 5.94
C LEU A 335 29.54 -8.79 4.95
N PHE A 336 30.62 -9.30 4.37
CA PHE A 336 31.40 -8.60 3.36
C PHE A 336 31.55 -9.44 2.10
N TYR A 337 31.63 -8.74 0.97
CA TYR A 337 32.14 -9.27 -0.28
C TYR A 337 33.57 -8.78 -0.51
N ASP A 338 34.51 -9.69 -0.72
CA ASP A 338 35.88 -9.39 -1.14
C ASP A 338 36.06 -9.74 -2.63
N PRO A 339 36.14 -8.74 -3.53
CA PRO A 339 36.22 -8.99 -4.97
C PRO A 339 37.48 -9.75 -5.42
N ASP A 340 38.61 -9.55 -4.73
CA ASP A 340 39.88 -10.23 -5.07
C ASP A 340 40.11 -11.48 -4.22
N GLY A 341 39.44 -11.55 -3.07
CA GLY A 341 39.50 -12.63 -2.10
C GLY A 341 40.81 -12.74 -1.34
N THR A 342 41.77 -11.87 -1.57
CA THR A 342 43.08 -11.98 -0.93
C THR A 342 43.11 -11.32 0.45
N GLY A 343 42.05 -10.60 0.85
CA GLY A 343 41.99 -9.81 2.07
C GLY A 343 42.86 -8.54 2.03
N ARG A 344 43.58 -8.33 0.93
CA ARG A 344 44.49 -7.19 0.71
C ARG A 344 43.72 -5.96 0.20
N ALA A 345 42.78 -6.15 -0.72
CA ALA A 345 41.89 -5.09 -1.15
C ALA A 345 40.82 -4.77 -0.08
N PRO A 346 40.19 -3.58 -0.16
CA PRO A 346 39.01 -3.29 0.64
C PRO A 346 37.85 -4.22 0.27
N GLN A 347 37.37 -4.99 1.25
CA GLN A 347 36.10 -5.70 1.17
C GLN A 347 34.92 -4.71 1.30
N ILE A 348 33.78 -5.05 0.71
CA ILE A 348 32.57 -4.23 0.69
C ILE A 348 31.55 -4.86 1.63
N LYS A 349 31.13 -4.11 2.65
CA LYS A 349 30.04 -4.54 3.54
C LYS A 349 28.73 -4.46 2.77
N PHE A 350 27.90 -5.49 2.86
CA PHE A 350 26.59 -5.51 2.20
C PHE A 350 25.45 -5.90 3.13
N ALA A 351 25.74 -6.55 4.27
CA ALA A 351 24.72 -6.87 5.26
C ALA A 351 25.28 -6.95 6.69
N GLU A 352 24.37 -6.88 7.64
CA GLU A 352 24.55 -7.15 9.06
C GLU A 352 23.58 -8.24 9.50
N LEU A 353 24.05 -9.16 10.33
CA LEU A 353 23.26 -10.21 10.96
C LEU A 353 23.51 -10.22 12.47
N THR A 354 22.74 -11.05 13.17
CA THR A 354 23.05 -11.42 14.55
C THR A 354 24.49 -11.94 14.66
N LYS A 355 25.17 -11.61 15.77
CA LYS A 355 26.56 -11.99 16.04
C LYS A 355 26.66 -13.47 16.43
N GLY A 356 27.83 -14.08 16.17
CA GLY A 356 28.15 -15.41 16.65
C GLY A 356 27.45 -16.57 15.92
N LEU A 357 26.82 -16.32 14.78
CA LEU A 357 26.17 -17.36 13.98
C LEU A 357 27.19 -18.38 13.48
N LYS A 358 26.78 -19.65 13.43
CA LYS A 358 27.61 -20.78 12.98
C LYS A 358 27.39 -21.06 11.49
N MET A 359 27.54 -20.03 10.67
CA MET A 359 27.25 -20.12 9.25
C MET A 359 28.23 -21.04 8.50
N THR A 360 27.82 -21.56 7.36
CA THR A 360 28.62 -22.35 6.44
C THR A 360 28.29 -21.99 4.99
N THR A 361 29.01 -22.56 4.03
CA THR A 361 28.67 -22.43 2.61
C THR A 361 27.27 -22.96 2.25
N ALA A 362 26.64 -23.77 3.11
CA ALA A 362 25.29 -24.27 2.88
C ALA A 362 24.21 -23.20 3.03
N ASP A 363 24.51 -22.10 3.72
CA ASP A 363 23.57 -21.01 3.97
C ASP A 363 23.56 -20.00 2.82
N PHE A 364 24.45 -20.17 1.84
CA PHE A 364 24.62 -19.26 0.71
C PHE A 364 24.32 -19.92 -0.62
N PHE A 365 23.60 -19.18 -1.45
CA PHE A 365 23.27 -19.56 -2.80
C PHE A 365 23.60 -18.45 -3.80
N THR A 366 23.76 -18.83 -5.05
CA THR A 366 23.99 -17.95 -6.17
C THR A 366 22.82 -18.01 -7.14
N ILE A 367 22.40 -16.84 -7.62
CA ILE A 367 21.35 -16.67 -8.63
C ILE A 367 21.88 -16.00 -9.88
#